data_AF-A0A4U7EZL9-F1
#
_entry.id   AF-A0A4U7EZL9-F1
#
_cell.length_a   1.000
_cell.length_b   1.000
_cell.length_c   1.000
_cell.angle_alpha   90.00
_cell.angle_beta   90.00
_cell.angle_gamma   90.00
#
_symmetry.space_group_name_H-M   'P 1'
#
loop_
_entity.id
_entity.type
_entity.pdbx_description
1 polymer ?
#
loop_
_entity_poly.entity_id
_entity_poly.type
_entity_poly.pdbx_seq_one_letter_code
_entity_poly.pdbx_strand_id
1 'polypeptide(L)'
;MHFDRAADLDRAPHGSSDDPDLIDFSANTNPLVPDGVEAVYREAFDAARTYPPEPPADFRRAAAAYVDCDPDAVVPTPGGLAAIRLAVSLAVDDGDTALVP
;
A
#
# COMPACT_ATOMS: atom_id res chain seq x y z
N MET A 1 13.95 0.99 -16.97
CA MET A 1 13.12 1.34 -15.78
C MET A 1 12.78 2.81 -15.86
N HIS A 2 11.48 3.14 -15.97
CA HIS A 2 10.97 4.49 -16.23
C HIS A 2 10.48 5.18 -14.95
N PHE A 3 11.40 5.51 -14.05
CA PHE A 3 11.09 6.06 -12.73
C PHE A 3 10.33 7.39 -12.79
N ASP A 4 10.66 8.28 -13.71
CA ASP A 4 10.02 9.60 -13.83
C ASP A 4 8.52 9.47 -14.16
N ARG A 5 8.19 8.54 -15.08
CA ARG A 5 6.80 8.30 -15.48
C ARG A 5 5.96 7.75 -14.33
N ALA A 6 6.57 6.96 -13.42
CA ALA A 6 5.87 6.43 -12.26
C ALA A 6 5.53 7.52 -11.22
N ALA A 7 6.30 8.61 -11.16
CA ALA A 7 6.15 9.67 -10.15
C ALA A 7 5.02 10.69 -10.46
N ASP A 8 4.63 10.84 -11.73
CA ASP A 8 3.78 11.95 -12.20
C ASP A 8 2.26 11.73 -12.06
N LEU A 9 1.81 10.71 -11.33
CA LEU A 9 0.44 10.20 -11.48
C LEU A 9 -0.41 10.32 -10.19
N ASP A 10 -1.62 10.86 -10.35
CA ASP A 10 -2.56 11.10 -9.25
C ASP A 10 -3.18 9.83 -8.65
N ARG A 11 -3.70 9.97 -7.42
CA ARG A 11 -4.43 8.92 -6.69
C ARG A 11 -5.76 8.59 -7.39
N ALA A 12 -6.06 7.29 -7.50
CA ALA A 12 -7.38 6.82 -7.90
C ALA A 12 -8.41 6.98 -6.75
N PRO A 13 -9.63 7.50 -7.02
CA PRO A 13 -10.70 7.54 -6.03
C PRO A 13 -11.21 6.11 -5.71
N HIS A 14 -11.55 5.86 -4.44
CA HIS A 14 -12.17 4.60 -4.00
C HIS A 14 -13.69 4.80 -3.86
N GLY A 15 -14.47 3.79 -4.25
CA GLY A 15 -15.94 3.84 -4.23
C GLY A 15 -16.55 3.43 -2.89
N SER A 16 -16.12 4.06 -1.80
CA SER A 16 -16.65 3.84 -0.44
C SER A 16 -17.64 4.96 -0.06
N SER A 17 -18.56 4.67 0.86
CA SER A 17 -19.31 5.68 1.59
C SER A 17 -18.41 6.36 2.63
N ASP A 18 -18.65 7.65 2.87
CA ASP A 18 -18.02 8.44 3.96
C ASP A 18 -18.90 8.51 5.23
N ASP A 19 -20.05 7.83 5.24
CA ASP A 19 -20.97 7.78 6.39
C ASP A 19 -20.47 6.77 7.44
N PRO A 20 -20.07 7.23 8.65
CA PRO A 20 -19.49 6.36 9.68
C PRO A 20 -20.51 5.44 10.34
N ASP A 21 -21.82 5.71 10.20
CA ASP A 21 -22.88 4.91 10.82
C ASP A 21 -23.32 3.74 9.91
N LEU A 22 -22.78 3.66 8.69
CA LEU A 22 -23.07 2.59 7.74
C LEU A 22 -22.07 1.45 7.82
N ILE A 23 -22.58 0.22 7.77
CA ILE A 23 -21.77 -0.94 7.39
C ILE A 23 -21.69 -0.94 5.86
N ASP A 24 -20.56 -0.51 5.34
CA ASP A 24 -20.35 -0.36 3.90
C ASP A 24 -19.91 -1.68 3.24
N PHE A 25 -20.76 -2.21 2.35
CA PHE A 25 -20.46 -3.39 1.52
C PHE A 25 -20.18 -3.01 0.05
N SER A 26 -20.13 -1.72 -0.29
CA SER A 26 -19.85 -1.24 -1.64
C SER A 26 -18.35 -1.35 -2.01
N ALA A 27 -17.50 -1.41 -0.98
CA ALA A 27 -16.07 -1.68 -1.10
C ALA A 27 -15.71 -2.98 -0.39
N ASN A 28 -14.61 -3.61 -0.80
CA ASN A 28 -14.08 -4.82 -0.16
C ASN A 28 -13.29 -4.49 1.12
N THR A 29 -13.75 -3.51 1.90
CA THR A 29 -13.12 -3.13 3.17
C THR A 29 -13.37 -4.21 4.22
N ASN A 30 -12.39 -4.45 5.08
CA ASN A 30 -12.55 -5.38 6.19
C ASN A 30 -13.20 -4.63 7.36
N PRO A 31 -14.42 -5.01 7.81
CA PRO A 31 -15.06 -4.35 8.95
C PRO A 31 -14.42 -4.71 10.29
N LEU A 32 -13.55 -5.73 10.33
CA LEU A 32 -12.88 -6.18 11.56
C LEU A 32 -11.59 -5.38 11.79
N VAL A 33 -11.51 -4.73 12.94
CA VAL A 33 -10.29 -4.08 13.43
C VAL A 33 -9.59 -5.02 14.40
N PRO A 34 -8.31 -5.38 14.19
CA PRO A 34 -7.56 -6.22 15.13
C PRO A 34 -7.43 -5.60 16.53
N ASP A 35 -7.41 -6.44 17.56
CA ASP A 35 -7.19 -5.98 18.93
C ASP A 35 -5.85 -5.23 19.06
N GLY A 36 -5.86 -4.12 19.77
CA GLY A 36 -4.66 -3.30 20.05
C GLY A 36 -4.26 -2.33 18.94
N VAL A 37 -4.88 -2.37 17.75
CA VAL A 37 -4.55 -1.44 16.64
C VAL A 37 -4.71 0.03 17.03
N GLU A 38 -5.74 0.38 17.82
CA GLU A 38 -5.97 1.77 18.25
C GLU A 38 -4.77 2.34 19.01
N ALA A 39 -4.19 1.56 19.94
CA ALA A 39 -3.04 1.99 20.72
C ALA A 39 -1.82 2.21 19.82
N VAL A 40 -1.58 1.30 18.87
CA VAL A 40 -0.48 1.41 17.88
C VAL A 40 -0.62 2.70 17.06
N TYR A 41 -1.82 3.02 16.56
CA TYR A 41 -2.04 4.25 15.79
C TYR A 41 -1.84 5.51 16.63
N ARG A 42 -2.26 5.51 17.90
CA ARG A 42 -2.07 6.65 18.79
C ARG A 42 -0.59 6.90 19.08
N GLU A 43 0.16 5.84 19.40
CA GLU A 43 1.60 5.93 19.62
C GLU A 43 2.35 6.37 18.36
N ALA A 44 1.96 5.84 17.20
CA ALA A 44 2.54 6.24 15.92
C ALA A 44 2.27 7.71 15.59
N PHE A 45 1.06 8.22 15.88
CA PHE A 45 0.72 9.63 15.70
C PHE A 45 1.63 10.55 16.53
N ASP A 46 1.86 10.22 17.80
CA ASP A 46 2.77 10.99 18.67
C ASP A 46 4.24 10.96 18.19
N ALA A 47 4.64 9.85 17.57
CA ALA A 47 5.98 9.64 17.02
C ALA A 47 6.19 10.31 15.65
N ALA A 48 5.14 10.57 14.87
CA ALA A 48 5.17 11.09 13.50
C ALA A 48 5.55 12.58 13.39
N ARG A 49 6.56 13.01 14.16
CA ARG A 49 7.09 14.39 14.16
C ARG A 49 8.28 14.57 13.21
N THR A 50 8.80 13.47 12.68
CA THR A 50 9.89 13.42 11.72
C THR A 50 9.64 12.27 10.74
N TYR A 51 10.21 12.36 9.54
CA TYR A 51 10.16 11.24 8.60
C TYR A 51 10.81 9.98 9.20
N PRO A 52 10.20 8.81 9.05
CA PRO A 52 10.81 7.56 9.48
C PRO A 52 12.02 7.21 8.60
N PRO A 53 12.94 6.36 9.08
CA PRO A 53 13.97 5.78 8.24
C PRO A 53 13.38 5.00 7.06
N GLU A 54 13.92 5.21 5.86
CA GLU A 54 13.50 4.53 4.64
C GLU A 54 14.62 3.59 4.13
N PRO A 55 14.30 2.32 3.79
CA PRO A 55 12.98 1.71 3.85
C PRO A 55 12.60 1.26 5.27
N PRO A 56 11.30 1.14 5.61
CA PRO A 56 10.84 0.75 6.94
C PRO A 56 11.18 -0.71 7.25
N ALA A 57 12.36 -0.95 7.83
CA ALA A 57 12.93 -2.28 8.02
C ALA A 57 12.03 -3.22 8.84
N ASP A 58 11.35 -2.70 9.86
CA ASP A 58 10.47 -3.49 10.72
C ASP A 58 9.21 -3.95 9.97
N PHE A 59 8.64 -3.06 9.16
CA PHE A 59 7.54 -3.42 8.27
C PHE A 59 7.95 -4.49 7.26
N ARG A 60 9.13 -4.36 6.62
CA ARG A 60 9.62 -5.35 5.65
C ARG A 60 9.76 -6.73 6.26
N ARG A 61 10.33 -6.84 7.47
CA ARG A 61 10.44 -8.13 8.17
C ARG A 61 9.08 -8.73 8.50
N ALA A 62 8.14 -7.93 9.00
CA ALA A 62 6.80 -8.40 9.33
C ALA A 62 6.03 -8.86 8.08
N ALA A 63 6.06 -8.07 7.01
CA ALA A 63 5.42 -8.40 5.74
C ALA A 63 6.02 -9.67 5.11
N ALA A 64 7.35 -9.78 5.09
CA ALA A 64 8.06 -10.94 4.56
C ALA A 64 7.73 -12.23 5.31
N ALA A 65 7.65 -12.16 6.64
CA ALA A 65 7.20 -13.29 7.46
C ALA A 65 5.74 -13.69 7.16
N TYR A 66 4.87 -12.72 6.87
CA TYR A 66 3.47 -12.99 6.54
C TYR A 66 3.29 -13.70 5.18
N VAL A 67 4.10 -13.33 4.17
CA VAL A 67 4.01 -13.91 2.81
C VAL A 67 5.07 -14.98 2.51
N ASP A 68 5.90 -15.34 3.49
CA ASP A 68 7.00 -16.32 3.39
C ASP A 68 8.03 -15.97 2.28
N CYS A 69 8.66 -14.79 2.40
CA CYS A 69 9.70 -14.37 1.47
C CYS A 69 10.92 -13.72 2.16
N ASP A 70 11.94 -13.38 1.37
CA ASP A 70 13.08 -12.58 1.84
C ASP A 70 12.62 -11.14 2.13
N PRO A 71 12.92 -10.55 3.31
CA PRO A 71 12.66 -9.13 3.58
C PRO A 71 13.17 -8.17 2.51
N ASP A 72 14.28 -8.49 1.85
CA ASP A 72 14.83 -7.67 0.79
C ASP A 72 14.00 -7.71 -0.52
N ALA A 73 13.12 -8.70 -0.67
CA ALA A 73 12.14 -8.76 -1.75
C ALA A 73 10.87 -7.93 -1.48
N VAL A 74 10.69 -7.38 -0.28
CA VAL A 74 9.52 -6.55 0.06
C VAL A 74 9.75 -5.10 -0.36
N VAL A 75 8.85 -4.57 -1.20
CA VAL A 75 8.78 -3.16 -1.59
C VAL A 75 7.53 -2.51 -0.95
N PRO A 76 7.69 -1.66 0.07
CA PRO A 76 6.55 -0.94 0.67
C PRO A 76 5.96 0.08 -0.29
N THR A 77 4.63 0.12 -0.41
CA THR A 77 3.91 1.11 -1.22
C THR A 77 2.67 1.63 -0.48
N PRO A 78 2.15 2.84 -0.82
CA PRO A 78 0.91 3.36 -0.24
C PRO A 78 -0.30 2.62 -0.84
N GLY A 79 -0.49 1.37 -0.43
CA GLY A 79 -1.55 0.48 -0.91
C GLY A 79 -1.21 -0.28 -2.19
N GLY A 80 -2.08 -1.24 -2.54
CA GLY A 80 -1.87 -2.16 -3.66
C GLY A 80 -1.95 -1.51 -5.05
N LEU A 81 -2.75 -0.45 -5.23
CA LEU A 81 -2.81 0.25 -6.51
C LEU A 81 -1.48 0.93 -6.87
N ALA A 82 -0.80 1.51 -5.89
CA ALA A 82 0.54 2.07 -6.09
C ALA A 82 1.56 0.99 -6.45
N ALA A 83 1.46 -0.21 -5.86
CA ALA A 83 2.30 -1.35 -6.23
C ALA A 83 2.04 -1.83 -7.65
N ILE A 84 0.78 -2.02 -8.05
CA ILE A 84 0.40 -2.42 -9.42
C ILE A 84 0.93 -1.39 -10.42
N ARG A 85 0.72 -0.10 -10.13
CA ARG A 85 1.20 0.99 -10.98
C ARG A 85 2.71 0.94 -11.15
N LEU A 86 3.45 0.86 -10.04
CA LEU A 86 4.91 0.76 -10.05
C LEU A 86 5.37 -0.45 -10.87
N ALA A 87 4.76 -1.61 -10.68
CA ALA A 87 5.09 -2.82 -11.43
C ALA A 87 4.87 -2.64 -12.94
N VAL A 88 3.71 -2.12 -13.35
CA VAL A 88 3.39 -1.87 -14.76
C VAL A 88 4.35 -0.84 -15.37
N SER A 89 4.58 0.30 -14.71
CA SER A 89 5.49 1.35 -15.20
C SER A 89 6.95 0.91 -15.32
N LEU A 90 7.36 -0.13 -14.59
CA LEU A 90 8.71 -0.69 -14.69
C LEU A 90 8.84 -1.83 -15.72
N ALA A 91 7.74 -2.50 -16.06
CA ALA A 91 7.75 -3.74 -16.82
C ALA A 91 7.06 -3.68 -18.19
N VAL A 92 6.32 -2.62 -18.50
CA VAL A 92 5.55 -2.47 -19.75
C VAL A 92 5.91 -1.17 -20.44
N ASP A 93 6.41 -1.25 -21.68
CA ASP A 93 6.82 -0.11 -22.50
C ASP A 93 5.78 0.26 -23.58
N ASP A 94 5.97 1.41 -24.22
CA ASP A 94 5.12 1.88 -25.31
C ASP A 94 5.19 0.89 -26.49
N GLY A 95 4.08 0.21 -26.79
CA GLY A 95 3.98 -0.81 -27.84
C GLY A 95 3.96 -2.26 -27.32
N ASP A 96 4.19 -2.46 -26.02
CA ASP A 96 4.07 -3.77 -25.40
C ASP A 96 2.60 -4.21 -25.26
N THR A 97 2.41 -5.51 -25.12
CA THR A 97 1.11 -6.11 -24.77
C THR A 97 1.23 -6.83 -23.44
N ALA A 98 0.25 -6.60 -22.56
CA ALA A 98 0.15 -7.26 -21.27
C ALA A 98 -1.06 -8.19 -21.26
N LEU A 99 -0.88 -9.42 -20.75
CA LEU A 99 -1.96 -10.38 -20.58
C LEU A 99 -2.60 -10.21 -19.20
N VAL A 100 -3.93 -10.17 -19.19
CA VAL A 100 -4.76 -10.19 -17.97
C VAL A 100 -5.80 -11.31 -18.11
N PRO A 101 -6.26 -11.92 -16.99
CA PRO A 101 -7.32 -12.92 -17.02
C PRO A 101 -8.65 -12.43 -17.63
#